data_AF-A0A9E7D116-F1
#
_entry.id   AF-A0A9E7D116-F1
#
_cell.length_a   1.000
_cell.length_b   1.000
_cell.length_c   1.000
_cell.angle_alpha   90.00
_cell.angle_beta   90.00
_cell.angle_gamma   90.00
#
_symmetry.space_group_name_H-M   'P 1'
#
loop_
_entity.id
_entity.type
_entity.pdbx_description
1 polymer ?
#
loop_
_entity_poly.entity_id
_entity_poly.type
_entity_poly.pdbx_seq_one_letter_code
_entity_poly.pdbx_strand_id
1 'polypeptide(L)'
;MDAKKQVEHYIKTDRSLLGGRNLYNKLPGKNLAIQQTFARMTNTPANIHRLCYEMAKLVGIPERNLNILLQKQVDHKPQVTVNEVIITKEVLTPQDKLLKFSTETDYSEAKVLIKELGLKSPSRKKIDIFATLESARKIEIEKQLKELPDDQKASIKLREQFPFLGEPGCPDSLKILVNDLITTYEIFKTNQPKLHEALSAVKSKQLADIILQNYIKNKQAWDELEHYKTTGDVLGKHPVFERIALKEEITLMNTVDLTKKINALEANISRNTKKENTELVERDEDLLKHAKKVLSKR
;
A
#
# COMPACT_ATOMS: atom_id res chain seq x y z
N MET A 1 30.16 -22.43 6.18
CA MET A 1 30.29 -21.19 6.97
C MET A 1 30.59 -21.59 8.40
N ASP A 2 31.60 -20.98 9.01
CA ASP A 2 32.04 -21.27 10.38
C ASP A 2 30.92 -20.89 11.39
N ALA A 3 30.51 -21.83 12.26
CA ALA A 3 29.41 -21.66 13.21
C ALA A 3 29.64 -20.44 14.12
N LYS A 4 30.90 -20.12 14.40
CA LYS A 4 31.32 -18.93 15.15
C LYS A 4 30.96 -17.63 14.47
N LYS A 5 31.22 -17.53 13.17
CA LYS A 5 30.90 -16.33 12.39
C LYS A 5 29.39 -16.11 12.30
N GLN A 6 28.59 -17.19 12.27
CA GLN A 6 27.13 -17.07 12.22
C GLN A 6 26.54 -16.52 13.52
N VAL A 7 27.00 -17.00 14.68
CA VAL A 7 26.55 -16.49 15.99
C VAL A 7 26.98 -15.05 16.19
N GLU A 8 28.23 -14.69 15.84
CA GLU A 8 28.68 -13.30 15.90
C GLU A 8 27.90 -12.37 14.96
N HIS A 9 27.55 -12.85 13.76
CA HIS A 9 26.74 -12.09 12.82
C HIS A 9 25.33 -11.83 13.39
N TYR A 10 24.67 -12.87 13.89
CA TYR A 10 23.36 -12.77 14.53
C TYR A 10 23.36 -11.73 15.66
N ILE A 11 24.32 -11.80 16.61
CA ILE A 11 24.38 -10.84 17.73
C ILE A 11 24.54 -9.38 17.26
N LYS A 12 25.17 -9.16 16.10
CA LYS A 12 25.37 -7.84 15.50
C LYS A 12 24.14 -7.33 14.71
N THR A 13 23.45 -8.21 13.98
CA THR A 13 22.42 -7.81 13.01
C THR A 13 20.98 -8.07 13.44
N ASP A 14 20.73 -9.18 14.14
CA ASP A 14 19.38 -9.62 14.51
C ASP A 14 19.40 -10.18 15.93
N ARG A 15 18.87 -9.44 16.90
CA ARG A 15 18.74 -9.91 18.30
C ARG A 15 17.34 -10.46 18.59
N SER A 16 16.62 -10.93 17.57
CA SER A 16 15.29 -11.50 17.75
C SER A 16 15.33 -12.91 18.34
N LEU A 17 14.40 -13.21 19.25
CA LEU A 17 14.25 -14.55 19.81
C LEU A 17 14.00 -15.61 18.72
N LEU A 18 13.26 -15.27 17.67
CA LEU A 18 12.93 -16.18 16.58
C LEU A 18 14.17 -16.53 15.74
N GLY A 19 14.95 -15.52 15.33
CA GLY A 19 16.21 -15.74 14.60
C GLY A 19 17.20 -16.57 15.41
N GLY A 20 17.30 -16.32 16.71
CA GLY A 20 18.21 -17.05 17.59
C GLY A 20 17.81 -18.51 17.79
N ARG A 21 16.50 -18.82 17.90
CA ARG A 21 15.99 -20.20 17.93
C ARG A 21 16.38 -20.97 16.67
N ASN A 22 16.16 -20.34 15.51
CA ASN A 22 16.48 -20.93 14.22
C ASN A 22 17.98 -21.18 14.07
N LEU A 23 18.82 -20.25 14.56
CA LEU A 23 20.26 -20.43 14.53
C LEU A 23 20.73 -21.52 15.51
N TYR A 24 20.23 -21.54 16.76
CA TYR A 24 20.54 -22.58 17.74
C TYR A 24 20.24 -23.99 17.22
N ASN A 25 19.13 -24.16 16.51
CA ASN A 25 18.75 -25.44 15.89
C ASN A 25 19.75 -25.94 14.84
N LYS A 26 20.50 -25.04 14.19
CA LYS A 26 21.50 -25.35 13.16
C LYS A 26 22.90 -25.58 13.74
N LEU A 27 23.15 -25.26 15.00
CA LEU A 27 24.47 -25.40 15.62
C LEU A 27 24.80 -26.87 15.94
N PRO A 28 26.05 -27.31 15.72
CA PRO A 28 26.53 -28.62 16.17
C PRO A 28 26.63 -28.66 17.70
N GLY A 29 26.28 -29.79 18.33
CA GLY A 29 26.37 -29.96 19.79
C GLY A 29 25.21 -29.36 20.61
N LYS A 30 24.07 -29.04 19.97
CA LYS A 30 22.88 -28.50 20.66
C LYS A 30 22.31 -29.47 21.71
N ASN A 31 21.82 -28.92 22.82
CA ASN A 31 21.14 -29.69 23.86
C ASN A 31 19.62 -29.64 23.62
N LEU A 32 18.99 -30.81 23.52
CA LEU A 32 17.55 -30.96 23.26
C LEU A 32 16.68 -30.36 24.37
N ALA A 33 17.08 -30.46 25.64
CA ALA A 33 16.32 -29.89 26.76
C ALA A 33 16.32 -28.35 26.70
N ILE A 34 17.47 -27.77 26.38
CA ILE A 34 17.64 -26.31 26.23
C ILE A 34 16.84 -25.81 25.02
N GLN A 35 16.86 -26.56 23.90
CA GLN A 35 16.06 -26.28 22.72
C GLN A 35 14.55 -26.22 23.03
N GLN A 36 14.01 -27.21 23.74
CA GLN A 36 12.60 -27.25 24.13
C GLN A 36 12.24 -26.10 25.06
N THR A 37 13.16 -25.72 25.97
CA THR A 37 12.98 -24.56 26.84
C THR A 37 12.87 -23.29 26.00
N PHE A 38 13.79 -23.08 25.04
CA PHE A 38 13.74 -21.93 24.16
C PHE A 38 12.48 -21.86 23.33
N ALA A 39 11.95 -22.98 22.84
CA ALA A 39 10.71 -23.02 22.07
C ALA A 39 9.50 -22.46 22.84
N ARG A 40 9.48 -22.62 24.17
CA ARG A 40 8.37 -22.18 25.05
C ARG A 40 8.56 -20.76 25.62
N MET A 41 9.73 -20.15 25.47
CA MET A 41 10.00 -18.81 26.01
C MET A 41 9.19 -17.71 25.30
N THR A 42 8.89 -16.64 26.00
CA THR A 42 8.33 -15.40 25.42
C THR A 42 9.45 -14.44 25.03
N ASN A 43 9.15 -13.50 24.14
CA ASN A 43 10.10 -12.50 23.65
C ASN A 43 10.36 -11.42 24.71
N THR A 44 11.29 -11.71 25.64
CA THR A 44 11.73 -10.78 26.68
C THR A 44 13.25 -10.56 26.59
N PRO A 45 13.77 -9.38 26.98
CA PRO A 45 15.22 -9.10 26.93
C PRO A 45 16.07 -10.11 27.71
N ALA A 46 15.58 -10.58 28.85
CA ALA A 46 16.26 -11.59 29.67
C ALA A 46 16.36 -12.95 28.94
N ASN A 47 15.30 -13.36 28.25
CA ASN A 47 15.29 -14.62 27.49
C ASN A 47 16.19 -14.55 26.25
N ILE A 48 16.24 -13.40 25.57
CA ILE A 48 17.19 -13.17 24.46
C ILE A 48 18.63 -13.26 24.97
N HIS A 49 18.93 -12.63 26.10
CA HIS A 49 20.26 -12.70 26.72
C HIS A 49 20.66 -14.16 27.03
N ARG A 50 19.74 -14.95 27.61
CA ARG A 50 19.97 -16.37 27.91
C ARG A 50 20.21 -17.19 26.64
N LEU A 51 19.49 -16.92 25.56
CA LEU A 51 19.67 -17.56 24.27
C LEU A 51 21.06 -17.25 23.67
N CYS A 52 21.45 -15.99 23.65
CA CYS A 52 22.77 -15.56 23.17
C CYS A 52 23.90 -16.19 23.99
N TYR A 53 23.72 -16.32 25.31
CA TYR A 53 24.68 -16.97 26.20
C TYR A 53 24.90 -18.45 25.84
N GLU A 54 23.81 -19.22 25.69
CA GLU A 54 23.92 -20.64 25.34
C GLU A 54 24.52 -20.85 23.94
N MET A 55 24.18 -20.00 22.98
CA MET A 55 24.76 -20.03 21.64
C MET A 55 26.26 -19.71 21.65
N ALA A 56 26.67 -18.70 22.42
CA ALA A 56 28.07 -18.32 22.58
C ALA A 56 28.88 -19.46 23.24
N LYS A 57 28.31 -20.09 24.28
CA LYS A 57 28.91 -21.21 24.99
C LYS A 57 29.15 -22.42 24.08
N LEU A 58 28.17 -22.79 23.26
CA LEU A 58 28.29 -23.92 22.31
C LEU A 58 29.39 -23.73 21.28
N VAL A 59 29.65 -22.49 20.90
CA VAL A 59 30.55 -22.11 19.82
C VAL A 59 31.93 -21.67 20.33
N GLY A 60 32.12 -21.61 21.65
CA GLY A 60 33.37 -21.23 22.29
C GLY A 60 33.68 -19.73 22.25
N ILE A 61 32.64 -18.88 22.27
CA ILE A 61 32.79 -17.44 22.45
C ILE A 61 32.83 -17.15 23.96
N PRO A 62 33.89 -16.52 24.49
CA PRO A 62 33.98 -16.22 25.91
C PRO A 62 32.96 -15.14 26.31
N GLU A 63 32.43 -15.23 27.53
CA GLU A 63 31.39 -14.33 28.05
C GLU A 63 31.79 -12.85 27.96
N ARG A 64 33.07 -12.55 28.17
CA ARG A 64 33.62 -11.19 28.00
C ARG A 64 33.37 -10.65 26.60
N ASN A 65 33.57 -11.46 25.56
CA ASN A 65 33.37 -11.03 24.17
C ASN A 65 31.88 -10.91 23.84
N LEU A 66 31.04 -11.79 24.39
CA LEU A 66 29.59 -11.68 24.26
C LEU A 66 29.07 -10.35 24.83
N ASN A 67 29.51 -9.97 26.04
CA ASN A 67 29.10 -8.72 26.68
C ASN A 67 29.53 -7.49 25.86
N ILE A 68 30.75 -7.50 25.29
CA ILE A 68 31.22 -6.45 24.39
C ILE A 68 30.34 -6.37 23.13
N LEU A 69 29.91 -7.50 22.59
CA LEU A 69 29.03 -7.53 21.41
C LEU A 69 27.62 -7.04 21.72
N LEU A 70 27.08 -7.36 22.90
CA LEU A 70 25.74 -6.93 23.33
C LEU A 70 25.67 -5.44 23.66
N GLN A 71 26.76 -4.84 24.13
CA GLN A 71 26.85 -3.40 24.40
C GLN A 71 26.84 -2.53 23.13
N LYS A 72 27.30 -3.06 21.99
CA LYS A 72 27.24 -2.35 20.70
C LYS A 72 25.79 -2.25 20.23
N GLN A 73 25.41 -1.13 19.61
CA GLN A 73 24.09 -0.98 18.99
C GLN A 73 23.91 -2.00 17.86
N VAL A 74 22.69 -2.53 17.70
CA VAL A 74 22.35 -3.47 16.62
C VAL A 74 22.36 -2.69 15.32
N ASP A 75 23.08 -3.18 14.31
CA ASP A 75 23.03 -2.61 12.97
C ASP A 75 21.60 -2.84 12.42
N HIS A 76 20.79 -1.78 12.36
CA HIS A 76 19.46 -1.85 11.76
C HIS A 76 19.59 -2.08 10.25
N LYS A 77 19.60 -3.36 9.82
CA LYS A 77 19.17 -3.70 8.47
C LYS A 77 17.66 -3.40 8.38
N PRO A 78 17.19 -2.64 7.37
CA PRO A 78 15.76 -2.45 7.15
C PRO A 78 15.08 -3.81 7.05
N GLN A 79 13.97 -3.96 7.76
CA GLN A 79 13.20 -5.20 7.83
C GLN A 79 12.74 -5.59 6.42
N VAL A 80 13.37 -6.61 5.85
CA VAL A 80 12.88 -7.28 4.65
C VAL A 80 11.75 -8.19 5.10
N THR A 81 10.53 -7.81 4.76
CA THR A 81 9.35 -8.69 4.81
C THR A 81 9.67 -9.98 4.05
N VAL A 82 9.37 -11.09 4.70
CA VAL A 82 9.67 -12.47 4.30
C VAL A 82 9.27 -12.72 2.84
N ASN A 83 10.28 -12.79 1.97
CA ASN A 83 10.31 -13.58 0.74
C ASN A 83 11.78 -13.98 0.56
N GLU A 84 12.18 -15.09 1.18
CA GLU A 84 13.50 -15.69 0.94
C GLU A 84 13.56 -16.20 -0.51
N VAL A 85 13.99 -15.34 -1.43
CA VAL A 85 14.65 -15.80 -2.65
C VAL A 85 16.09 -16.09 -2.27
N ILE A 86 16.43 -17.37 -2.38
CA ILE A 86 17.77 -17.92 -2.30
C ILE A 86 18.70 -17.05 -3.15
N ILE A 87 19.62 -16.30 -2.53
CA ILE A 87 20.70 -15.62 -3.27
C ILE A 87 21.71 -16.69 -3.68
N THR A 88 21.34 -17.47 -4.70
CA THR A 88 22.32 -17.85 -5.73
C THR A 88 22.76 -16.57 -6.39
N LYS A 89 24.05 -16.42 -6.71
CA LYS A 89 24.51 -15.36 -7.61
C LYS A 89 23.76 -15.52 -8.93
N GLU A 90 22.63 -14.84 -9.08
CA GLU A 90 21.88 -14.80 -10.32
C GLU A 90 22.80 -14.18 -11.37
N VAL A 91 23.11 -14.97 -12.40
CA VAL A 91 23.68 -14.46 -13.63
C VAL A 91 22.60 -13.56 -14.21
N LEU A 92 22.64 -12.26 -13.90
CA LEU A 92 21.66 -11.30 -14.41
C LEU A 92 21.68 -11.36 -15.93
N THR A 93 20.51 -11.63 -16.51
CA THR A 93 20.36 -11.61 -17.96
C THR A 93 20.60 -10.18 -18.48
N PRO A 94 20.97 -10.00 -19.76
CA PRO A 94 21.11 -8.66 -20.35
C PRO A 94 19.85 -7.79 -20.20
N GLN A 95 18.67 -8.42 -20.13
CA GLN A 95 17.37 -7.76 -19.90
C GLN A 95 17.23 -7.26 -18.46
N ASP A 96 17.67 -8.03 -17.45
CA ASP A 96 17.64 -7.60 -16.04
C ASP A 96 18.60 -6.43 -15.78
N LYS A 97 19.73 -6.39 -16.48
CA LYS A 97 20.66 -5.26 -16.46
C LYS A 97 20.06 -4.02 -17.12
N LEU A 98 19.28 -4.18 -18.19
CA LEU A 98 18.53 -3.09 -18.83
C LEU A 98 17.43 -2.52 -17.91
N LEU A 99 16.74 -3.37 -17.16
CA LEU A 99 15.71 -2.96 -16.19
C LEU A 99 16.27 -2.17 -15.01
N LYS A 100 17.51 -2.46 -14.61
CA LYS A 100 18.24 -1.77 -13.53
C LYS A 100 19.04 -0.55 -14.03
N PHE A 101 19.02 -0.25 -15.32
CA PHE A 101 19.75 0.87 -15.90
C PHE A 101 19.27 2.22 -15.34
N SER A 102 20.21 3.06 -14.91
CA SER A 102 19.99 4.43 -14.43
C SER A 102 20.91 5.38 -15.20
N THR A 103 20.53 6.66 -15.33
CA THR A 103 21.36 7.71 -15.95
C THR A 103 22.70 7.94 -15.24
N GLU A 104 22.83 7.42 -14.01
CA GLU A 104 24.04 7.41 -13.20
C GLU A 104 25.01 6.26 -13.51
N THR A 105 24.62 5.29 -14.34
CA THR A 105 25.51 4.17 -14.71
C THR A 105 26.66 4.60 -15.61
N ASP A 106 27.80 3.92 -15.48
CA ASP A 106 29.02 4.23 -16.21
C ASP A 106 28.83 4.03 -17.72
N TYR A 107 29.38 4.96 -18.51
CA TYR A 107 29.26 4.96 -19.98
C TYR A 107 29.85 3.71 -20.64
N SER A 108 30.84 3.08 -20.00
CA SER A 108 31.39 1.78 -20.41
C SER A 108 30.37 0.65 -20.29
N GLU A 109 29.59 0.61 -19.21
CA GLU A 109 28.57 -0.40 -18.97
C GLU A 109 27.39 -0.22 -19.92
N ALA A 110 26.98 1.02 -20.19
CA ALA A 110 25.94 1.35 -21.17
C ALA A 110 26.31 0.88 -22.60
N LYS A 111 27.58 0.99 -23.00
CA LYS A 111 28.06 0.50 -24.31
C LYS A 111 28.07 -1.02 -24.40
N VAL A 112 28.48 -1.70 -23.33
CA VAL A 112 28.45 -3.16 -23.25
C VAL A 112 27.01 -3.65 -23.35
N LEU A 113 26.07 -3.00 -22.65
CA LEU A 113 24.64 -3.30 -22.72
C LEU A 113 24.04 -3.16 -24.12
N ILE A 114 24.36 -2.07 -24.84
CA ILE A 114 23.90 -1.91 -26.24
C ILE A 114 24.44 -3.02 -27.14
N LYS A 115 25.71 -3.39 -26.95
CA LYS A 115 26.36 -4.45 -27.74
C LYS A 115 25.80 -5.82 -27.40
N GLU A 116 25.53 -6.11 -26.12
CA GLU A 116 24.91 -7.35 -25.64
C GLU A 116 23.45 -7.47 -26.12
N LEU A 117 22.69 -6.37 -26.19
CA LEU A 117 21.30 -6.33 -26.65
C LEU A 117 21.15 -6.22 -28.18
N GLY A 118 22.25 -6.08 -28.93
CA GLY A 118 22.24 -5.97 -30.39
C GLY A 118 21.54 -4.71 -30.94
N LEU A 119 21.37 -3.67 -30.12
CA LEU A 119 20.67 -2.44 -30.50
C LEU A 119 21.59 -1.51 -31.32
N LYS A 120 21.08 -0.96 -32.42
CA LYS A 120 21.82 0.04 -33.22
C LYS A 120 21.48 1.43 -32.71
N SER A 121 22.40 2.09 -31.99
CA SER A 121 22.22 3.52 -31.68
C SER A 121 22.54 4.37 -32.92
N PRO A 122 21.81 5.48 -33.15
CA PRO A 122 22.06 6.37 -34.28
C PRO A 122 23.41 7.10 -34.21
N SER A 123 24.08 7.10 -33.05
CA SER A 123 25.33 7.83 -32.81
C SER A 123 26.09 7.28 -31.60
N ARG A 124 27.42 7.42 -31.60
CA ARG A 124 28.33 6.98 -30.51
C ARG A 124 28.33 7.92 -29.29
N LYS A 125 27.60 9.04 -29.34
CA LYS A 125 27.56 10.02 -28.25
C LYS A 125 26.80 9.45 -27.03
N LYS A 126 27.19 9.89 -25.82
CA LYS A 126 26.57 9.47 -24.56
C LYS A 126 25.05 9.66 -24.59
N ILE A 127 24.59 10.84 -24.99
CA ILE A 127 23.16 11.20 -25.00
C ILE A 127 22.31 10.21 -25.81
N ASP A 128 22.77 9.85 -27.02
CA ASP A 128 22.02 8.96 -27.92
C ASP A 128 21.98 7.52 -27.42
N ILE A 129 23.08 7.06 -26.80
CA ILE A 129 23.20 5.73 -26.18
C ILE A 129 22.23 5.57 -25.00
N PHE A 130 22.19 6.56 -24.10
CA PHE A 130 21.28 6.54 -22.95
C PHE A 130 19.81 6.63 -23.40
N ALA A 131 19.50 7.48 -24.38
CA ALA A 131 18.16 7.58 -24.94
C ALA A 131 17.68 6.26 -25.55
N THR A 132 18.56 5.55 -26.28
CA THR A 132 18.22 4.24 -26.85
C THR A 132 18.02 3.14 -25.80
N LEU A 133 18.76 3.18 -24.70
CA LEU A 133 18.60 2.24 -23.59
C LEU A 133 17.33 2.52 -22.78
N GLU A 134 16.97 3.80 -22.58
CA GLU A 134 15.69 4.15 -21.95
C GLU A 134 14.49 3.75 -22.81
N SER A 135 14.56 3.96 -24.14
CA SER A 135 13.50 3.50 -25.04
C SER A 135 13.39 1.98 -25.05
N ALA A 136 14.53 1.28 -25.08
CA ALA A 136 14.55 -0.19 -25.03
C ALA A 136 14.03 -0.70 -23.67
N ARG A 137 14.37 -0.05 -22.57
CA ARG A 137 13.87 -0.36 -21.23
C ARG A 137 12.35 -0.20 -21.15
N LYS A 138 11.79 0.88 -21.71
CA LYS A 138 10.34 1.09 -21.77
C LYS A 138 9.64 -0.04 -22.55
N ILE A 139 10.19 -0.42 -23.70
CA ILE A 139 9.65 -1.52 -24.53
C ILE A 139 9.71 -2.86 -23.77
N GLU A 140 10.83 -3.14 -23.09
CA GLU A 140 11.00 -4.38 -22.32
C GLU A 140 10.05 -4.43 -21.12
N ILE A 141 9.86 -3.30 -20.42
CA ILE A 141 8.86 -3.19 -19.34
C ILE A 141 7.45 -3.44 -19.86
N GLU A 142 7.06 -2.85 -21.00
CA GLU A 142 5.75 -3.08 -21.61
C GLU A 142 5.55 -4.55 -22.03
N LYS A 143 6.61 -5.19 -22.52
CA LYS A 143 6.59 -6.61 -22.89
C LYS A 143 6.45 -7.50 -21.66
N GLN A 144 7.22 -7.26 -20.60
CA GLN A 144 7.10 -7.98 -19.34
C GLN A 144 5.72 -7.78 -18.70
N LEU A 145 5.18 -6.56 -18.74
CA LEU A 145 3.82 -6.28 -18.30
C LEU A 145 2.75 -7.04 -19.11
N LYS A 146 2.99 -7.34 -20.39
CA LYS A 146 2.08 -8.18 -21.21
C LYS A 146 2.26 -9.67 -20.96
N GLU A 147 3.46 -10.13 -20.65
CA GLU A 147 3.79 -11.55 -20.42
C GLU A 147 3.52 -12.03 -18.99
N LEU A 148 3.38 -11.11 -18.02
CA LEU A 148 2.99 -11.44 -16.65
C LEU A 148 1.64 -12.18 -16.61
N PRO A 149 1.50 -13.25 -15.82
CA PRO A 149 0.22 -13.94 -15.63
C PRO A 149 -0.88 -12.98 -15.19
N ASP A 150 -2.12 -13.23 -15.59
CA ASP A 150 -3.26 -12.38 -15.21
C ASP A 150 -3.42 -12.27 -13.68
N ASP A 151 -2.99 -13.28 -12.92
CA ASP A 151 -2.97 -13.26 -11.45
C ASP A 151 -1.96 -12.22 -10.87
N GLN A 152 -0.91 -11.87 -11.61
CA GLN A 152 0.07 -10.83 -11.22
C GLN A 152 -0.25 -9.46 -11.84
N LYS A 153 -0.98 -9.43 -12.96
CA LYS A 153 -1.62 -8.20 -13.49
C LYS A 153 -2.87 -7.82 -12.71
N ALA A 154 -3.48 -8.78 -12.01
CA ALA A 154 -4.59 -8.54 -11.11
C ALA A 154 -4.09 -7.70 -9.94
N SER A 155 -4.24 -6.38 -10.09
CA SER A 155 -4.62 -5.54 -8.97
C SER A 155 -5.58 -6.34 -8.09
N ILE A 156 -5.20 -6.62 -6.83
CA ILE A 156 -5.98 -7.37 -5.84
C ILE A 156 -7.45 -7.09 -6.10
N LYS A 157 -8.20 -8.10 -6.58
CA LYS A 157 -9.56 -7.83 -7.03
C LYS A 157 -10.31 -7.39 -5.77
N LEU A 158 -10.97 -6.24 -5.81
CA LEU A 158 -11.65 -5.68 -4.64
C LEU A 158 -12.62 -6.70 -3.99
N ARG A 159 -13.19 -7.58 -4.82
CA ARG A 159 -14.04 -8.72 -4.43
C ARG A 159 -13.31 -9.84 -3.67
N GLU A 160 -12.03 -10.07 -3.93
CA GLU A 160 -11.19 -11.02 -3.15
C GLU A 160 -10.81 -10.42 -1.80
N GLN A 161 -10.54 -9.11 -1.77
CA GLN A 161 -10.20 -8.41 -0.53
C GLN A 161 -11.39 -8.20 0.40
N PHE A 162 -12.58 -8.01 -0.19
CA PHE A 162 -13.86 -7.83 0.48
C PHE A 162 -14.89 -8.86 -0.04
N PRO A 163 -14.84 -10.12 0.43
CA PRO A 163 -15.71 -11.21 -0.03
C PRO A 163 -17.21 -10.92 0.14
N PHE A 164 -17.57 -10.18 1.21
CA PHE A 164 -18.94 -9.79 1.51
C PHE A 164 -19.62 -8.99 0.38
N LEU A 165 -18.85 -8.34 -0.51
CA LEU A 165 -19.41 -7.64 -1.67
C LEU A 165 -20.10 -8.60 -2.67
N GLY A 166 -19.81 -9.89 -2.60
CA GLY A 166 -20.51 -10.93 -3.38
C GLY A 166 -21.70 -11.56 -2.70
N GLU A 167 -21.94 -11.25 -1.43
CA GLU A 167 -23.03 -11.86 -0.66
C GLU A 167 -24.36 -11.13 -0.89
N PRO A 168 -25.48 -11.85 -0.96
CA PRO A 168 -26.81 -11.25 -1.13
C PRO A 168 -27.24 -10.38 0.06
N GLY A 169 -26.62 -10.57 1.23
CA GLY A 169 -26.88 -9.78 2.44
C GLY A 169 -26.09 -8.47 2.55
N CYS A 170 -25.30 -8.10 1.54
CA CYS A 170 -24.48 -6.90 1.56
C CYS A 170 -25.35 -5.62 1.51
N PRO A 171 -25.24 -4.72 2.49
CA PRO A 171 -25.93 -3.43 2.48
C PRO A 171 -25.66 -2.64 1.19
N ASP A 172 -26.72 -2.08 0.60
CA ASP A 172 -26.59 -1.29 -0.63
C ASP A 172 -25.72 -0.03 -0.42
N SER A 173 -25.65 0.48 0.81
CA SER A 173 -24.74 1.56 1.20
C SER A 173 -23.27 1.24 0.94
N LEU A 174 -22.83 0.00 1.19
CA LEU A 174 -21.44 -0.42 0.93
C LEU A 174 -21.16 -0.59 -0.56
N LYS A 175 -22.15 -1.02 -1.34
CA LYS A 175 -22.02 -1.10 -2.81
C LYS A 175 -21.85 0.28 -3.44
N ILE A 176 -22.60 1.27 -2.95
CA ILE A 176 -22.45 2.68 -3.35
C ILE A 176 -21.06 3.17 -2.96
N LEU A 177 -20.63 2.90 -1.73
CA LEU A 177 -19.32 3.32 -1.22
C LEU A 177 -18.15 2.72 -2.03
N VAL A 178 -18.26 1.47 -2.48
CA VAL A 178 -17.29 0.85 -3.38
C VAL A 178 -17.21 1.58 -4.73
N ASN A 179 -18.34 2.02 -5.28
CA ASN A 179 -18.34 2.81 -6.50
C ASN A 179 -17.63 4.15 -6.31
N ASP A 180 -17.91 4.83 -5.20
CA ASP A 180 -17.24 6.08 -4.82
C ASP A 180 -15.73 5.88 -4.61
N LEU A 181 -15.32 4.74 -4.03
CA LEU A 181 -13.92 4.38 -3.83
C LEU A 181 -13.18 4.25 -5.18
N ILE A 182 -13.77 3.56 -6.15
CA ILE A 182 -13.19 3.42 -7.49
C ILE A 182 -13.09 4.81 -8.15
N THR A 183 -14.16 5.59 -8.10
CA THR A 183 -14.23 6.91 -8.73
C THR A 183 -13.20 7.89 -8.14
N THR A 184 -13.11 7.97 -6.81
CA THR A 184 -12.16 8.85 -6.12
C THR A 184 -10.71 8.44 -6.38
N TYR A 185 -10.42 7.14 -6.47
CA TYR A 185 -9.11 6.63 -6.86
C TYR A 185 -8.73 6.98 -8.29
N GLU A 186 -9.64 6.84 -9.26
CA GLU A 186 -9.38 7.19 -10.66
C GLU A 186 -9.12 8.69 -10.85
N ILE A 187 -9.89 9.54 -10.15
CA ILE A 187 -9.68 10.99 -10.14
C ILE A 187 -8.30 11.32 -9.56
N PHE A 188 -7.94 10.70 -8.44
CA PHE A 188 -6.62 10.87 -7.81
C PHE A 188 -5.50 10.46 -8.78
N LYS A 189 -5.56 9.25 -9.34
CA LYS A 189 -4.55 8.70 -10.25
C LYS A 189 -4.37 9.55 -11.52
N THR A 190 -5.46 10.10 -12.05
CA THR A 190 -5.43 10.92 -13.27
C THR A 190 -4.90 12.32 -13.01
N ASN A 191 -5.13 12.89 -11.82
CA ASN A 191 -4.76 14.26 -11.49
C ASN A 191 -3.39 14.39 -10.81
N GLN A 192 -2.91 13.34 -10.14
CA GLN A 192 -1.59 13.34 -9.49
C GLN A 192 -0.44 13.71 -10.45
N PRO A 193 -0.33 13.17 -11.68
CA PRO A 193 0.73 13.56 -12.62
C PRO A 193 0.59 15.02 -13.06
N LYS A 194 -0.64 15.48 -13.29
CA LYS A 194 -0.96 16.86 -13.72
C LYS A 194 -0.54 17.91 -12.69
N LEU A 195 -0.40 17.52 -11.41
CA LEU A 195 0.10 18.41 -10.36
C LEU A 195 1.56 18.82 -10.61
N HIS A 196 2.37 17.91 -11.13
CA HIS A 196 3.78 18.19 -11.44
C HIS A 196 3.95 19.02 -12.73
N GLU A 197 2.95 18.99 -13.63
CA GLU A 197 2.94 19.74 -14.88
C GLU A 197 2.35 21.15 -14.73
N ALA A 198 1.67 21.44 -13.62
CA ALA A 198 0.98 22.70 -13.40
C ALA A 198 1.96 23.87 -13.20
N LEU A 199 2.16 24.68 -14.24
CA LEU A 199 3.05 25.86 -14.24
C LEU A 199 2.51 27.07 -13.44
N SER A 200 1.23 27.09 -13.04
CA SER A 200 0.58 28.24 -12.39
C SER A 200 0.15 27.92 -10.96
N ALA A 201 0.51 28.80 -10.02
CA ALA A 201 0.29 28.64 -8.57
C ALA A 201 -1.19 28.53 -8.16
N VAL A 202 -2.12 29.17 -8.87
CA VAL A 202 -3.56 29.12 -8.56
C VAL A 202 -4.15 27.77 -8.98
N LYS A 203 -3.79 27.30 -10.19
CA LYS A 203 -4.26 26.02 -10.74
C LYS A 203 -3.65 24.84 -9.98
N SER A 204 -2.39 24.93 -9.55
CA SER A 204 -1.75 23.90 -8.75
C SER A 204 -2.42 23.75 -7.38
N LYS A 205 -2.83 24.85 -6.73
CA LYS A 205 -3.58 24.79 -5.47
C LYS A 205 -4.94 24.11 -5.63
N GLN A 206 -5.75 24.51 -6.60
CA GLN A 206 -7.05 23.88 -6.84
C GLN A 206 -6.91 22.38 -7.14
N LEU A 207 -5.92 22.01 -7.96
CA LEU A 207 -5.66 20.61 -8.28
C LEU A 207 -5.17 19.83 -7.06
N ALA A 208 -4.31 20.44 -6.22
CA ALA A 208 -3.88 19.84 -4.96
C ALA A 208 -5.05 19.62 -3.99
N ASP A 209 -5.96 20.59 -3.88
CA ASP A 209 -7.16 20.48 -3.06
C ASP A 209 -8.06 19.33 -3.55
N ILE A 210 -8.27 19.22 -4.87
CA ILE A 210 -9.02 18.11 -5.48
C ILE A 210 -8.35 16.76 -5.18
N ILE A 211 -7.03 16.65 -5.37
CA ILE A 211 -6.29 15.41 -5.09
C ILE A 211 -6.41 15.03 -3.62
N LEU A 212 -6.22 15.99 -2.72
CA LEU A 212 -6.28 15.78 -1.28
C LEU A 212 -7.69 15.35 -0.84
N GLN A 213 -8.73 16.03 -1.31
CA GLN A 213 -10.12 15.68 -0.99
C GLN A 213 -10.48 14.27 -1.49
N ASN A 214 -10.09 13.92 -2.71
CA ASN A 214 -10.33 12.57 -3.25
C ASN A 214 -9.54 11.51 -2.49
N TYR A 215 -8.30 11.80 -2.10
CA TYR A 215 -7.50 10.90 -1.27
C TYR A 215 -8.14 10.65 0.11
N ILE A 216 -8.62 11.71 0.78
CA ILE A 216 -9.30 11.61 2.07
C ILE A 216 -10.59 10.80 1.93
N LYS A 217 -11.43 11.12 0.94
CA LYS A 217 -12.69 10.38 0.68
C LYS A 217 -12.41 8.90 0.39
N ASN A 218 -11.40 8.60 -0.44
CA ASN A 218 -10.98 7.23 -0.75
C ASN A 218 -10.52 6.47 0.52
N LYS A 219 -9.72 7.12 1.37
CA LYS A 219 -9.26 6.50 2.62
C LYS A 219 -10.41 6.25 3.60
N GLN A 220 -11.33 7.20 3.75
CA GLN A 220 -12.52 7.03 4.57
C GLN A 220 -13.38 5.87 4.07
N ALA A 221 -13.60 5.77 2.76
CA ALA A 221 -14.32 4.66 2.16
C ALA A 221 -13.60 3.32 2.45
N TRP A 222 -12.28 3.29 2.34
CA TRP A 222 -11.50 2.10 2.66
C TRP A 222 -11.63 1.67 4.13
N ASP A 223 -11.51 2.62 5.05
CA ASP A 223 -11.62 2.37 6.50
C ASP A 223 -13.01 1.82 6.87
N GLU A 224 -14.07 2.27 6.20
CA GLU A 224 -15.44 1.74 6.36
C GLU A 224 -15.55 0.27 5.91
N LEU A 225 -14.97 -0.07 4.76
CA LEU A 225 -15.00 -1.45 4.23
C LEU A 225 -14.19 -2.40 5.13
N GLU A 226 -13.07 -1.94 5.67
CA GLU A 226 -12.24 -2.71 6.59
C GLU A 226 -12.93 -2.88 7.96
N HIS A 227 -13.62 -1.85 8.44
CA HIS A 227 -14.44 -1.95 9.66
C HIS A 227 -15.59 -2.94 9.48
N TYR A 228 -16.32 -2.85 8.37
CA TYR A 228 -17.42 -3.79 8.08
C TYR A 228 -16.91 -5.23 7.96
N LYS A 229 -15.73 -5.43 7.36
CA LYS A 229 -15.09 -6.76 7.29
C LYS A 229 -14.80 -7.36 8.68
N THR A 230 -14.45 -6.54 9.66
CA THR A 230 -14.02 -6.99 10.99
C THR A 230 -15.15 -7.09 11.99
N THR A 231 -16.11 -6.16 11.93
CA THR A 231 -17.21 -6.05 12.91
C THR A 231 -18.57 -6.51 12.35
N GLY A 232 -18.77 -6.43 11.04
CA GLY A 232 -20.08 -6.62 10.41
C GLY A 232 -20.98 -5.38 10.45
N ASP A 233 -20.52 -4.27 11.03
CA ASP A 233 -21.28 -3.03 11.18
C ASP A 233 -20.62 -1.85 10.45
N VAL A 234 -21.45 -0.91 10.00
CA VAL A 234 -21.00 0.32 9.32
C VAL A 234 -20.58 1.39 10.32
N LEU A 235 -19.44 2.03 10.07
CA LEU A 235 -18.86 3.03 10.95
C LEU A 235 -19.50 4.42 10.74
N GLY A 236 -19.99 4.70 9.53
CA GLY A 236 -20.87 5.85 9.24
C GLY A 236 -20.16 7.20 9.10
N LYS A 237 -18.83 7.24 8.97
CA LYS A 237 -18.03 8.46 8.81
C LYS A 237 -18.02 8.99 7.37
N HIS A 238 -18.23 8.12 6.39
CA HIS A 238 -18.22 8.54 4.98
C HIS A 238 -19.45 9.40 4.64
N PRO A 239 -19.32 10.50 3.86
CA PRO A 239 -20.43 11.40 3.52
C PRO A 239 -21.65 10.73 2.87
N VAL A 240 -21.47 9.55 2.26
CA VAL A 240 -22.56 8.74 1.70
C VAL A 240 -23.56 8.32 2.77
N PHE A 241 -23.12 7.97 3.97
CA PHE A 241 -24.01 7.53 5.04
C PHE A 241 -24.89 8.68 5.55
N GLU A 242 -24.36 9.90 5.62
CA GLU A 242 -25.16 11.10 5.93
C GLU A 242 -26.28 11.29 4.89
N ARG A 243 -25.97 11.12 3.59
CA ARG A 243 -26.97 11.25 2.52
C ARG A 243 -28.04 10.18 2.63
N ILE A 244 -27.67 8.94 2.96
CA ILE A 244 -28.62 7.84 3.14
C ILE A 244 -29.53 8.09 4.34
N ALA A 245 -28.95 8.46 5.50
CA ALA A 245 -29.71 8.78 6.70
C ALA A 245 -30.72 9.93 6.46
N LEU A 246 -30.31 10.99 5.75
CA LEU A 246 -31.21 12.09 5.38
C LEU A 246 -32.34 11.64 4.45
N LYS A 247 -32.08 10.71 3.52
CA LYS A 247 -33.13 10.14 2.66
C LYS A 247 -34.11 9.31 3.47
N GLU A 248 -33.62 8.49 4.41
CA GLU A 248 -34.47 7.72 5.33
C GLU A 248 -35.30 8.62 6.24
N GLU A 249 -34.74 9.74 6.72
CA GLU A 249 -35.52 10.73 7.48
C GLU A 249 -36.67 11.30 6.63
N ILE A 250 -36.40 11.63 5.36
CA ILE A 250 -37.40 12.13 4.40
C ILE A 250 -38.48 11.09 4.11
N THR A 251 -38.15 9.80 4.03
CA THR A 251 -39.16 8.74 3.82
C THR A 251 -40.08 8.55 5.03
N LEU A 252 -39.58 8.84 6.24
CA LEU A 252 -40.34 8.73 7.50
C LEU A 252 -41.18 9.99 7.81
N MET A 253 -40.82 11.17 7.30
CA MET A 253 -41.56 12.43 7.53
C MET A 253 -43.01 12.33 7.07
N ASN A 254 -43.95 13.03 7.74
CA ASN A 254 -45.35 13.11 7.28
C ASN A 254 -45.50 14.03 6.04
N THR A 255 -46.61 13.96 5.30
CA THR A 255 -46.86 14.73 4.06
C THR A 255 -46.73 16.25 4.24
N VAL A 256 -47.18 16.78 5.38
CA VAL A 256 -47.07 18.20 5.74
C VAL A 256 -45.62 18.61 5.99
N ASP A 257 -44.82 17.77 6.64
CA ASP A 257 -43.42 18.09 6.92
C ASP A 257 -42.53 17.84 5.69
N LEU A 258 -42.90 16.88 4.84
CA LEU A 258 -42.26 16.61 3.57
C LEU A 258 -42.38 17.80 2.60
N THR A 259 -43.57 18.41 2.50
CA THR A 259 -43.78 19.61 1.67
C THR A 259 -43.01 20.82 2.20
N LYS A 260 -42.95 21.02 3.52
CA LYS A 260 -42.08 22.04 4.14
C LYS A 260 -40.60 21.79 3.83
N LYS A 261 -40.14 20.53 3.92
CA LYS A 261 -38.76 20.14 3.61
C LYS A 261 -38.42 20.39 2.14
N ILE A 262 -39.33 20.09 1.21
CA ILE A 262 -39.18 20.38 -0.22
C ILE A 262 -38.96 21.89 -0.45
N ASN A 263 -39.82 22.74 0.12
CA ASN A 263 -39.70 24.19 -0.03
C ASN A 263 -38.40 24.73 0.58
N ALA A 264 -37.99 24.17 1.72
CA ALA A 264 -36.72 24.52 2.36
C ALA A 264 -35.50 24.09 1.51
N LEU A 265 -35.53 22.90 0.90
CA LEU A 265 -34.50 22.41 0.00
C LEU A 265 -34.40 23.29 -1.26
N GLU A 266 -35.52 23.68 -1.88
CA GLU A 266 -35.53 24.59 -3.02
C GLU A 266 -34.95 25.98 -2.69
N ALA A 267 -35.30 26.52 -1.52
CA ALA A 267 -34.73 27.78 -1.03
C ALA A 267 -33.22 27.65 -0.75
N ASN A 268 -32.77 26.53 -0.19
CA ASN A 268 -31.36 26.27 0.08
C ASN A 268 -30.55 26.11 -1.21
N ILE A 269 -31.06 25.39 -2.21
CA ILE A 269 -30.44 25.27 -3.54
C ILE A 269 -30.27 26.66 -4.16
N SER A 270 -31.32 27.50 -4.14
CA SER A 270 -31.24 28.86 -4.66
C SER A 270 -30.23 29.75 -3.91
N ARG A 271 -30.06 29.54 -2.60
CA ARG A 271 -29.06 30.27 -1.79
C ARG A 271 -27.64 29.77 -2.01
N ASN A 272 -27.45 28.46 -2.12
CA ASN A 272 -26.14 27.83 -2.27
C ASN A 272 -25.57 27.99 -3.68
N THR A 273 -26.44 27.99 -4.71
CA THR A 273 -26.05 28.36 -6.09
C THR A 273 -25.53 29.79 -6.17
N LYS A 274 -26.16 30.75 -5.47
CA LYS A 274 -25.66 32.13 -5.37
C LYS A 274 -24.33 32.29 -4.64
N LYS A 275 -23.96 31.32 -3.79
CA LYS A 275 -22.71 31.28 -3.03
C LYS A 275 -21.63 30.39 -3.67
N GLU A 276 -21.89 29.86 -4.86
CA GLU A 276 -20.98 28.94 -5.59
C GLU A 276 -20.55 27.69 -4.79
N ASN A 277 -21.37 27.23 -3.83
CA ASN A 277 -21.06 26.01 -3.08
C ASN A 277 -21.66 24.78 -3.80
N THR A 278 -20.90 24.25 -4.75
CA THR A 278 -21.32 23.14 -5.63
C THR A 278 -21.66 21.86 -4.86
N GLU A 279 -20.87 21.50 -3.85
CA GLU A 279 -21.08 20.26 -3.08
C GLU A 279 -22.42 20.25 -2.32
N LEU A 280 -22.82 21.40 -1.75
CA LEU A 280 -24.11 21.53 -1.04
C LEU A 280 -25.29 21.58 -2.00
N VAL A 281 -25.12 22.16 -3.19
CA VAL A 281 -26.16 22.19 -4.23
C VAL A 281 -26.45 20.77 -4.70
N GLU A 282 -25.43 19.99 -5.05
CA GLU A 282 -25.61 18.60 -5.50
C GLU A 282 -26.30 17.72 -4.44
N ARG A 283 -25.93 17.90 -3.16
CA ARG A 283 -26.56 17.19 -2.05
C ARG A 283 -28.04 17.56 -1.94
N ASP A 284 -28.35 18.85 -1.92
CA ASP A 284 -29.72 19.32 -1.70
C ASP A 284 -30.64 19.00 -2.90
N GLU A 285 -30.10 18.98 -4.13
CA GLU A 285 -30.81 18.53 -5.34
C GLU A 285 -31.17 17.04 -5.31
N ASP A 286 -30.25 16.19 -4.87
CA ASP A 286 -30.50 14.75 -4.73
C ASP A 286 -31.58 14.47 -3.66
N LEU A 287 -31.52 15.17 -2.53
CA LEU A 287 -32.56 15.11 -1.50
C LEU A 287 -33.91 15.62 -2.00
N LEU A 288 -33.93 16.70 -2.79
CA LEU A 288 -35.16 17.24 -3.37
C LEU A 288 -35.81 16.26 -4.34
N LYS A 289 -35.01 15.63 -5.22
CA LYS A 289 -35.49 14.58 -6.15
C LYS A 289 -36.09 13.40 -5.38
N HIS A 290 -35.43 12.97 -4.30
CA HIS A 290 -35.94 11.90 -3.45
C HIS A 290 -37.25 12.30 -2.76
N ALA A 291 -37.30 13.48 -2.14
CA ALA A 291 -38.49 14.00 -1.46
C ALA A 291 -39.71 14.12 -2.40
N LYS A 292 -39.50 14.65 -3.61
CA LYS A 292 -40.55 14.73 -4.65
C LYS A 292 -41.05 13.35 -5.07
N LYS A 293 -40.16 12.37 -5.21
CA LYS A 293 -40.49 10.98 -5.54
C LYS A 293 -41.27 10.28 -4.41
N VAL A 294 -40.96 10.58 -3.15
CA VAL A 294 -41.70 10.08 -1.99
C VAL A 294 -43.09 10.71 -1.96
N LEU A 295 -43.19 12.02 -2.17
CA LEU A 295 -44.47 12.72 -2.21
C LEU A 295 -45.38 12.22 -3.34
N SER A 296 -44.84 11.95 -4.53
CA SER A 296 -45.64 11.43 -5.66
C SER A 296 -46.15 10.00 -5.47
N LYS A 297 -45.60 9.27 -4.50
CA LYS A 297 -45.97 7.87 -4.18
C LYS A 297 -46.96 7.76 -3.02
N ARG A 298 -47.23 8.86 -2.32
CA ARG A 298 -48.18 8.95 -1.20
C ARG A 298 -49.48 9.55 -1.68
#